data_AF-A0A2W6CTL4-F1
#
_entry.id   AF-A0A2W6CTL4-F1
#
_cell.length_a   1.000
_cell.length_b   1.000
_cell.length_c   1.000
_cell.angle_alpha   90.00
_cell.angle_beta   90.00
_cell.angle_gamma   90.00
#
_symmetry.space_group_name_H-M   'P 1'
#
loop_
_entity.id
_entity.type
_entity.pdbx_description
1 polymer ?
#
loop_
_entity_poly.entity_id
_entity_poly.type
_entity_poly.pdbx_seq_one_letter_code
_entity_poly.pdbx_strand_id
1 'polypeptide(L)'
;MHAKVNEQTIGLITQDKRFAHDVIGSAVEALGSFALAATLGFLFRITRARNPGLRPAFIGPVAIAGGVLSGLSSVVYFVAYGLKAHQFVTHGSQTYEQANKLLTSPTLVIPQLLGFLGVLLLAIGFVLTAMNAMRVGLLTRFMGYLGIFAGVLVIITLVPIPIVECYWLLALAYLLSGRWPTGVPLAWRTGRAEVLVSSQALRDQRMKAGGAGPGWPKWGRPVPAPKPAPETEIETETVASETVGSPAPRTRSATPKRKRKRRR
;
A
#
# COMPACT_ATOMS: atom_id res chain seq x y z
N MET A 1 -0.39 -52.17 25.27
CA MET A 1 -0.76 -51.64 23.95
C MET A 1 -1.59 -50.38 24.15
N HIS A 2 -1.04 -49.19 23.97
CA HIS A 2 -1.81 -47.95 24.06
C HIS A 2 -2.39 -47.60 22.69
N ALA A 3 -3.70 -47.36 22.63
CA ALA A 3 -4.40 -47.09 21.39
C ALA A 3 -3.93 -45.76 20.79
N LYS A 4 -3.24 -45.82 19.64
CA LYS A 4 -3.23 -44.72 18.68
C LYS A 4 -4.64 -44.57 18.12
N VAL A 5 -5.51 -43.85 18.83
CA VAL A 5 -6.72 -43.29 18.23
C VAL A 5 -6.22 -42.29 17.19
N ASN A 6 -6.16 -42.72 15.92
CA ASN A 6 -5.45 -41.99 14.88
C ASN A 6 -6.02 -40.57 14.74
N GLU A 7 -5.14 -39.59 14.61
CA GLU A 7 -5.47 -38.16 14.61
C GLU A 7 -6.52 -37.80 13.55
N GLN A 8 -6.51 -38.51 12.41
CA GLN A 8 -7.53 -38.38 11.36
C GLN A 8 -8.94 -38.78 11.82
N THR A 9 -9.09 -39.86 12.61
CA THR A 9 -10.36 -40.31 13.19
C THR A 9 -10.88 -39.27 14.19
N ILE A 10 -9.99 -38.73 15.05
CA ILE A 10 -10.33 -37.65 15.99
C ILE A 10 -10.75 -36.37 15.23
N GLY A 11 -10.02 -36.02 14.17
CA GLY A 11 -10.30 -34.87 13.31
C GLY A 11 -11.73 -34.93 12.74
N LEU A 12 -12.10 -36.05 12.11
CA LEU A 12 -13.43 -36.24 11.53
C LEU A 12 -14.56 -36.14 12.58
N ILE A 13 -14.39 -36.76 13.76
CA ILE A 13 -15.36 -36.65 14.87
C ILE A 13 -15.47 -35.23 15.41
N THR A 14 -14.35 -34.50 15.48
CA THR A 14 -14.33 -33.10 15.94
C THR A 14 -14.98 -32.17 14.93
N GLN A 15 -14.83 -32.47 13.63
CA GLN A 15 -15.37 -31.64 12.56
C GLN A 15 -16.87 -31.83 12.33
N ASP A 16 -17.43 -33.03 12.51
CA ASP A 16 -18.89 -33.24 12.53
C ASP A 16 -19.58 -32.30 13.55
N LYS A 17 -18.99 -32.15 14.76
CA LYS A 17 -19.48 -31.21 15.78
C LYS A 17 -19.29 -29.72 15.43
N ARG A 18 -18.31 -29.39 14.59
CA ARG A 18 -18.00 -28.00 14.18
C ARG A 18 -18.64 -27.60 12.86
N PHE A 19 -19.20 -28.55 12.12
CA PHE A 19 -19.70 -28.38 10.76
C PHE A 19 -20.55 -27.11 10.55
N ALA A 20 -21.52 -26.84 11.43
CA ALA A 20 -22.34 -25.63 11.34
C ALA A 20 -21.54 -24.32 11.42
N HIS A 21 -20.51 -24.27 12.28
CA HIS A 21 -19.62 -23.11 12.41
C HIS A 21 -18.70 -22.96 11.19
N ASP A 22 -18.17 -24.08 10.67
CA ASP A 22 -17.31 -24.10 9.48
C ASP A 22 -18.08 -23.66 8.23
N VAL A 23 -19.34 -24.10 8.07
CA VAL A 23 -20.24 -23.67 6.98
C VAL A 23 -20.54 -22.17 7.08
N ILE A 24 -20.88 -21.66 8.27
CA ILE A 24 -21.09 -20.21 8.49
C ILE A 24 -19.81 -19.43 8.16
N GLY A 25 -18.64 -19.90 8.63
CA GLY A 25 -17.34 -19.29 8.34
C GLY A 25 -17.04 -19.21 6.85
N SER A 26 -17.21 -20.33 6.12
CA SER A 26 -16.99 -20.37 4.66
C SER A 26 -17.97 -19.49 3.87
N ALA A 27 -19.22 -19.34 4.34
CA ALA A 27 -20.19 -18.43 3.72
C ALA A 27 -19.79 -16.97 3.90
N VAL A 28 -19.28 -16.59 5.08
CA VAL A 28 -18.73 -15.25 5.34
C VAL A 28 -17.46 -14.99 4.53
N GLU A 29 -16.55 -15.97 4.44
CA GLU A 29 -15.35 -15.91 3.60
C GLU A 29 -15.71 -15.71 2.12
N ALA A 30 -16.66 -16.48 1.59
CA ALA A 30 -17.12 -16.37 0.21
C ALA A 30 -17.74 -15.00 -0.09
N LEU A 31 -18.59 -14.48 0.81
CA LEU A 31 -19.13 -13.12 0.71
C LEU A 31 -18.02 -12.06 0.72
N GLY A 32 -17.01 -12.22 1.57
CA GLY A 32 -15.81 -11.36 1.58
C GLY A 32 -15.06 -11.40 0.26
N SER A 33 -14.80 -12.60 -0.28
CA SER A 33 -14.10 -12.79 -1.56
C SER A 33 -14.88 -12.22 -2.75
N PHE A 34 -16.22 -12.37 -2.76
CA PHE A 34 -17.09 -11.76 -3.78
C PHE A 34 -17.11 -10.23 -3.68
N ALA A 35 -17.15 -9.66 -2.47
CA ALA A 35 -17.04 -8.23 -2.24
C ALA A 35 -15.68 -7.68 -2.68
N LEU A 36 -14.60 -8.43 -2.45
CA LEU A 36 -13.25 -8.09 -2.92
C LEU A 36 -13.18 -8.09 -4.45
N ALA A 37 -13.67 -9.14 -5.10
CA ALA A 37 -13.77 -9.25 -6.56
C ALA A 37 -14.58 -8.10 -7.17
N ALA A 38 -15.72 -7.75 -6.59
CA ALA A 38 -16.55 -6.62 -7.01
C ALA A 38 -15.80 -5.28 -6.87
N THR A 39 -15.08 -5.09 -5.76
CA THR A 39 -14.27 -3.90 -5.48
C THR A 39 -13.12 -3.75 -6.49
N LEU A 40 -12.38 -4.82 -6.77
CA LEU A 40 -11.32 -4.83 -7.78
C LEU A 40 -11.88 -4.60 -9.20
N GLY A 41 -13.00 -5.23 -9.53
CA GLY A 41 -13.71 -5.02 -10.80
C GLY A 41 -14.17 -3.57 -11.00
N PHE A 42 -14.67 -2.94 -9.93
CA PHE A 42 -15.04 -1.52 -9.91
C PHE A 42 -13.81 -0.61 -10.12
N LEU A 43 -12.72 -0.82 -9.38
CA LEU A 43 -11.45 -0.10 -9.58
C LEU A 43 -10.95 -0.26 -11.01
N PHE A 44 -10.95 -1.48 -11.55
CA PHE A 44 -10.49 -1.75 -12.92
C PHE A 44 -11.34 -1.03 -13.97
N ARG A 45 -12.68 -1.05 -13.86
CA ARG A 45 -13.59 -0.31 -14.76
C ARG A 45 -13.29 1.19 -14.75
N ILE A 46 -13.14 1.77 -13.57
CA ILE A 46 -12.86 3.21 -13.35
C ILE A 46 -11.46 3.60 -13.86
N THR A 47 -10.49 2.67 -13.77
CA THR A 47 -9.13 2.82 -14.31
C THR A 47 -9.13 2.75 -15.84
N ARG A 48 -9.83 1.78 -16.43
CA ARG A 48 -9.98 1.61 -17.89
C ARG A 48 -10.71 2.79 -18.54
N ALA A 49 -11.74 3.33 -17.89
CA ALA A 49 -12.47 4.50 -18.38
C ALA A 49 -11.60 5.76 -18.53
N ARG A 50 -10.51 5.87 -17.74
CA ARG A 50 -9.59 7.00 -17.76
C ARG A 50 -8.37 6.79 -18.69
N ASN A 51 -7.97 5.55 -18.93
CA ASN A 51 -6.81 5.23 -19.77
C ASN A 51 -7.19 4.22 -20.87
N PRO A 52 -7.59 4.68 -22.07
CA PRO A 52 -7.93 3.81 -23.20
C PRO A 52 -6.73 3.03 -23.76
N GLY A 53 -5.50 3.37 -23.36
CA GLY A 53 -4.28 2.62 -23.70
C GLY A 53 -4.04 1.35 -22.85
N LEU A 54 -4.90 1.04 -21.88
CA LEU A 54 -4.81 -0.19 -21.08
C LEU A 54 -5.23 -1.43 -21.91
N ARG A 55 -4.29 -1.92 -22.72
CA ARG A 55 -4.45 -3.08 -23.60
C ARG A 55 -4.75 -4.44 -22.93
N PRO A 56 -4.30 -4.78 -21.71
CA PRO A 56 -4.63 -6.07 -21.10
C PRO A 56 -6.06 -6.10 -20.54
N ALA A 57 -7.02 -6.36 -21.44
CA ALA A 57 -8.44 -6.49 -21.12
C ALA A 57 -8.76 -7.62 -20.12
N PHE A 58 -7.83 -8.56 -19.92
CA PHE A 58 -7.98 -9.71 -19.04
C PHE A 58 -7.93 -9.39 -17.53
N ILE A 59 -7.39 -8.23 -17.12
CA ILE A 59 -7.13 -7.94 -15.69
C ILE A 59 -8.42 -7.93 -14.86
N GLY A 60 -9.46 -7.25 -15.34
CA GLY A 60 -10.77 -7.23 -14.69
C GLY A 60 -11.41 -8.63 -14.56
N PRO A 61 -11.55 -9.38 -15.68
CA PRO A 61 -12.01 -10.76 -15.66
C PRO A 61 -11.20 -11.69 -14.72
N VAL A 62 -9.87 -11.57 -14.66
CA VAL A 62 -9.02 -12.38 -13.78
C VAL A 62 -9.30 -12.10 -12.30
N ALA A 63 -9.41 -10.83 -11.90
CA ALA A 63 -9.76 -10.48 -10.52
C ALA A 63 -11.16 -11.03 -10.12
N ILE A 64 -12.14 -10.92 -11.02
CA ILE A 64 -13.51 -11.40 -10.76
C ILE A 64 -13.55 -12.93 -10.72
N ALA A 65 -12.96 -13.61 -11.71
CA ALA A 65 -12.89 -15.07 -11.74
C ALA A 65 -12.15 -15.63 -10.53
N GLY A 66 -11.06 -14.99 -10.08
CA GLY A 66 -10.32 -15.42 -8.90
C GLY A 66 -11.15 -15.40 -7.61
N GLY A 67 -11.82 -14.27 -7.33
CA GLY A 67 -12.64 -14.16 -6.11
C GLY A 67 -13.91 -15.00 -6.14
N VAL A 68 -14.57 -15.10 -7.30
CA VAL A 68 -15.72 -15.99 -7.49
C VAL A 68 -15.30 -17.46 -7.33
N LEU A 69 -14.18 -17.87 -7.93
CA LEU A 69 -13.69 -19.24 -7.87
C LEU A 69 -13.24 -19.61 -6.45
N SER A 70 -12.47 -18.75 -5.77
CA SER A 70 -12.03 -19.01 -4.38
C SER A 70 -13.20 -19.09 -3.40
N GLY A 71 -14.12 -18.12 -3.43
CA GLY A 71 -15.28 -18.11 -2.54
C GLY A 71 -16.20 -19.32 -2.75
N LEU A 72 -16.51 -19.66 -4.01
CA LEU A 72 -17.33 -20.84 -4.31
C LEU A 72 -16.62 -22.15 -3.91
N SER A 73 -15.31 -22.24 -4.16
CA SER A 73 -14.53 -23.44 -3.84
C SER A 73 -14.40 -23.68 -2.33
N SER A 74 -14.28 -22.62 -1.52
CA SER A 74 -14.29 -22.73 -0.05
C SER A 74 -15.61 -23.34 0.44
N VAL A 75 -16.75 -22.78 0.06
CA VAL A 75 -18.07 -23.28 0.48
C VAL A 75 -18.28 -24.74 0.04
N VAL A 76 -17.94 -25.07 -1.20
CA VAL A 76 -18.05 -26.46 -1.70
C VAL A 76 -17.13 -27.40 -0.91
N TYR A 77 -15.90 -26.98 -0.59
CA TYR A 77 -14.96 -27.79 0.20
C TYR A 77 -15.49 -28.07 1.61
N PHE A 78 -15.94 -27.04 2.35
CA PHE A 78 -16.43 -27.23 3.72
C PHE A 78 -17.74 -28.03 3.78
N VAL A 79 -18.67 -27.82 2.84
CA VAL A 79 -19.88 -28.65 2.72
C VAL A 79 -19.52 -30.11 2.40
N ALA A 80 -18.65 -30.35 1.42
CA ALA A 80 -18.21 -31.70 1.06
C ALA A 80 -17.48 -32.39 2.22
N TYR A 81 -16.61 -31.68 2.94
CA TYR A 81 -15.89 -32.21 4.10
C TYR A 81 -16.86 -32.61 5.22
N GLY A 82 -17.81 -31.73 5.56
CA GLY A 82 -18.82 -32.02 6.58
C GLY A 82 -19.68 -33.23 6.25
N LEU A 83 -20.14 -33.36 5.00
CA LEU A 83 -20.87 -34.54 4.55
C LEU A 83 -20.03 -35.83 4.66
N LYS A 84 -18.71 -35.76 4.42
CA LYS A 84 -17.79 -36.89 4.57
C LYS A 84 -17.51 -37.23 6.05
N ALA A 85 -17.35 -36.23 6.90
CA ALA A 85 -17.23 -36.40 8.35
C ALA A 85 -18.49 -37.05 8.93
N HIS A 86 -19.67 -36.54 8.55
CA HIS A 86 -20.95 -37.09 9.00
C HIS A 86 -21.14 -38.55 8.56
N GLN A 87 -20.84 -38.88 7.29
CA GLN A 87 -20.85 -40.26 6.77
C GLN A 87 -19.89 -41.19 7.55
N PHE A 88 -18.71 -40.70 7.92
CA PHE A 88 -17.73 -41.46 8.69
C PHE A 88 -18.19 -41.74 10.13
N VAL A 89 -18.80 -40.76 10.80
CA VAL A 89 -19.30 -40.90 12.17
C VAL A 89 -20.52 -41.81 12.24
N THR A 90 -21.48 -41.66 11.31
CA THR A 90 -22.79 -42.34 11.37
C THR A 90 -22.83 -43.72 10.71
N HIS A 91 -22.03 -43.96 9.66
CA HIS A 91 -22.09 -45.20 8.86
C HIS A 91 -20.72 -45.87 8.65
N GLY A 92 -19.63 -45.29 9.18
CA GLY A 92 -18.27 -45.82 9.02
C GLY A 92 -17.87 -46.80 10.12
N SER A 93 -16.90 -47.67 9.83
CA SER A 93 -16.23 -48.51 10.85
C SER A 93 -15.21 -47.72 11.68
N GLN A 94 -15.11 -46.40 11.46
CA GLN A 94 -14.20 -45.45 12.12
C GLN A 94 -12.70 -45.81 12.02
N THR A 95 -12.36 -46.67 11.05
CA THR A 95 -11.00 -47.15 10.78
C THR A 95 -10.15 -46.14 10.02
N TYR A 96 -8.83 -46.23 10.18
CA TYR A 96 -7.85 -45.34 9.53
C TYR A 96 -7.88 -45.41 8.00
N GLU A 97 -7.95 -46.61 7.41
CA GLU A 97 -7.99 -46.76 5.95
C GLU A 97 -9.24 -46.11 5.34
N GLN A 98 -10.39 -46.22 6.03
CA GLN A 98 -11.61 -45.55 5.62
C GLN A 98 -11.49 -44.03 5.75
N ALA A 99 -10.93 -43.51 6.85
CA ALA A 99 -10.66 -42.09 7.03
C ALA A 99 -9.76 -41.54 5.90
N ASN A 100 -8.63 -42.20 5.64
CA ASN A 100 -7.68 -41.80 4.60
C ASN A 100 -8.32 -41.83 3.19
N LYS A 101 -9.15 -42.84 2.88
CA LYS A 101 -9.87 -42.94 1.60
C LYS A 101 -10.93 -41.84 1.41
N LEU A 102 -11.56 -41.38 2.50
CA LEU A 102 -12.51 -40.26 2.44
C LEU A 102 -11.78 -38.92 2.28
N LEU A 103 -10.69 -38.71 3.03
CA LEU A 103 -9.89 -37.47 2.98
C LEU A 103 -9.15 -37.27 1.64
N THR A 104 -8.67 -38.35 1.02
CA THR A 104 -8.03 -38.32 -0.31
C THR A 104 -9.02 -38.37 -1.47
N SER A 105 -10.33 -38.33 -1.21
CA SER A 105 -11.34 -38.44 -2.28
C SER A 105 -11.31 -37.22 -3.22
N PRO A 106 -11.53 -37.41 -4.54
CA PRO A 106 -11.57 -36.30 -5.50
C PRO A 106 -12.57 -35.20 -5.14
N THR A 107 -13.65 -35.55 -4.42
CA THR A 107 -14.67 -34.62 -3.92
C THR A 107 -14.12 -33.56 -2.97
N LEU A 108 -13.00 -33.81 -2.28
CA LEU A 108 -12.32 -32.83 -1.44
C LEU A 108 -11.12 -32.18 -2.16
N VAL A 109 -10.36 -32.99 -2.90
CA VAL A 109 -9.16 -32.52 -3.61
C VAL A 109 -9.50 -31.53 -4.73
N ILE A 110 -10.56 -31.75 -5.51
CA ILE A 110 -10.92 -30.87 -6.63
C ILE A 110 -11.33 -29.47 -6.13
N PRO A 111 -12.27 -29.30 -5.18
CA PRO A 111 -12.56 -27.98 -4.61
C PRO A 111 -11.33 -27.32 -3.97
N GLN A 112 -10.47 -28.06 -3.30
CA GLN A 112 -9.25 -27.51 -2.70
C GLN A 112 -8.29 -26.93 -3.76
N LEU A 113 -8.06 -27.66 -4.85
CA LEU A 113 -7.22 -27.20 -5.97
C LEU A 113 -7.84 -25.99 -6.71
N LEU A 114 -9.16 -26.00 -6.91
CA LEU A 114 -9.89 -24.84 -7.47
C LEU A 114 -9.81 -23.63 -6.54
N GLY A 115 -9.86 -23.83 -5.22
CA GLY A 115 -9.66 -22.79 -4.21
C GLY A 115 -8.29 -22.14 -4.35
N PHE A 116 -7.21 -22.93 -4.37
CA PHE A 116 -5.85 -22.41 -4.57
C PHE A 116 -5.69 -21.67 -5.90
N LEU A 117 -6.27 -22.18 -6.99
CA LEU A 117 -6.27 -21.50 -8.29
C LEU A 117 -7.03 -20.17 -8.24
N GLY A 118 -8.18 -20.13 -7.55
CA GLY A 118 -8.96 -18.93 -7.33
C GLY A 118 -8.19 -17.86 -6.55
N VAL A 119 -7.55 -18.25 -5.45
CA VAL A 119 -6.70 -17.37 -4.62
C VAL A 119 -5.52 -16.81 -5.44
N LEU A 120 -4.86 -17.63 -6.25
CA LEU A 120 -3.78 -17.20 -7.14
C LEU A 120 -4.26 -16.18 -8.18
N LEU A 121 -5.38 -16.44 -8.85
CA LEU A 121 -5.98 -15.52 -9.82
C LEU A 121 -6.43 -14.21 -9.16
N LEU A 122 -7.00 -14.28 -7.96
CA LEU A 122 -7.43 -13.12 -7.18
C LEU A 122 -6.24 -12.23 -6.82
N ALA A 123 -5.16 -12.83 -6.30
CA ALA A 123 -3.92 -12.14 -5.96
C ALA A 123 -3.28 -11.44 -7.18
N ILE A 124 -3.18 -12.14 -8.32
CA ILE A 124 -2.69 -11.55 -9.58
C ILE A 124 -3.60 -10.39 -10.02
N GLY A 125 -4.92 -10.59 -9.99
CA GLY A 125 -5.91 -9.56 -10.31
C GLY A 125 -5.81 -8.33 -9.40
N PHE A 126 -5.56 -8.54 -8.11
CA PHE A 126 -5.37 -7.49 -7.09
C PHE A 126 -4.13 -6.66 -7.40
N VAL A 127 -2.96 -7.31 -7.53
CA VAL A 127 -1.67 -6.66 -7.81
C VAL A 127 -1.73 -5.86 -9.11
N LEU A 128 -2.28 -6.44 -10.18
CA LEU A 128 -2.41 -5.78 -11.47
C LEU A 128 -3.40 -4.60 -11.41
N THR A 129 -4.51 -4.72 -10.66
CA THR A 129 -5.47 -3.62 -10.48
C THR A 129 -4.85 -2.47 -9.68
N ALA A 130 -4.19 -2.75 -8.54
CA ALA A 130 -3.55 -1.75 -7.70
C ALA A 130 -2.45 -0.97 -8.46
N MET A 131 -1.60 -1.67 -9.21
CA MET A 131 -0.56 -1.06 -10.04
C MET A 131 -1.14 -0.14 -11.13
N ASN A 132 -2.19 -0.56 -11.83
CA ASN A 132 -2.78 0.25 -12.90
C ASN A 132 -3.58 1.44 -12.36
N ALA A 133 -4.31 1.28 -11.24
CA ALA A 133 -5.01 2.38 -10.58
C ALA A 133 -4.06 3.45 -10.05
N MET A 134 -2.87 3.06 -9.55
CA MET A 134 -1.80 3.99 -9.16
C MET A 134 -1.23 4.76 -10.37
N ARG A 135 -1.04 4.10 -11.53
CA ARG A 135 -0.56 4.76 -12.77
C ARG A 135 -1.51 5.84 -13.27
N VAL A 136 -2.82 5.62 -13.12
CA VAL A 136 -3.90 6.54 -13.53
C VAL A 136 -4.19 7.64 -12.50
N GLY A 137 -3.57 7.58 -11.31
CA GLY A 137 -3.75 8.57 -10.25
C GLY A 137 -5.01 8.39 -9.42
N LEU A 138 -5.72 7.26 -9.56
CA LEU A 138 -6.89 6.91 -8.75
C LEU A 138 -6.51 6.50 -7.33
N LEU A 139 -5.40 5.78 -7.19
CA LEU A 139 -4.80 5.44 -5.90
C LEU A 139 -3.55 6.28 -5.68
N THR A 140 -3.33 6.72 -4.44
CA THR A 140 -2.04 7.29 -4.04
C THR A 140 -0.95 6.21 -4.12
N ARG A 141 0.32 6.62 -4.23
CA ARG A 141 1.45 5.66 -4.31
C ARG A 141 1.48 4.72 -3.10
N PHE A 142 1.22 5.25 -1.91
CA PHE A 142 1.12 4.48 -0.67
C PHE A 142 0.00 3.43 -0.74
N MET A 143 -1.21 3.82 -1.16
CA MET A 143 -2.34 2.88 -1.32
C MET A 143 -2.06 1.83 -2.41
N GLY A 144 -1.38 2.21 -3.49
CA GLY A 144 -0.97 1.31 -4.56
C GLY A 144 0.02 0.24 -4.07
N TYR A 145 1.07 0.64 -3.34
CA TYR A 145 2.02 -0.30 -2.74
C TYR A 145 1.36 -1.19 -1.67
N LEU A 146 0.53 -0.63 -0.79
CA LEU A 146 -0.24 -1.42 0.18
C LEU A 146 -1.14 -2.45 -0.51
N GLY A 147 -1.78 -2.10 -1.63
CA GLY A 147 -2.59 -3.04 -2.40
C GLY A 147 -1.76 -4.15 -3.05
N ILE A 148 -0.56 -3.83 -3.55
CA ILE A 148 0.36 -4.84 -4.07
C ILE A 148 0.81 -5.80 -2.94
N PHE A 149 1.14 -5.27 -1.75
CA PHE A 149 1.46 -6.09 -0.59
C PHE A 149 0.28 -6.95 -0.14
N ALA A 150 -0.94 -6.39 -0.03
CA ALA A 150 -2.14 -7.14 0.31
C ALA A 150 -2.36 -8.32 -0.66
N GLY A 151 -2.31 -8.07 -1.98
CA GLY A 151 -2.45 -9.13 -2.98
C GLY A 151 -1.38 -10.22 -2.90
N VAL A 152 -0.15 -9.91 -2.49
CA VAL A 152 0.90 -10.92 -2.26
C VAL A 152 0.67 -11.69 -0.96
N LEU A 153 0.23 -11.01 0.11
CA LEU A 153 -0.08 -11.63 1.41
C LEU A 153 -1.32 -12.55 1.37
N VAL A 154 -2.23 -12.36 0.41
CA VAL A 154 -3.33 -13.29 0.13
C VAL A 154 -2.82 -14.69 -0.27
N ILE A 155 -1.66 -14.79 -0.94
CA ILE A 155 -1.01 -16.07 -1.23
C ILE A 155 -0.15 -16.52 -0.03
N ILE A 156 0.59 -15.59 0.58
CA ILE A 156 1.55 -15.90 1.65
C ILE A 156 0.94 -15.51 3.00
N THR A 157 0.18 -16.44 3.58
CA THR A 157 -0.53 -16.29 4.87
C THR A 157 0.43 -16.25 6.08
N LEU A 158 1.23 -15.19 6.17
CA LEU A 158 2.21 -14.95 7.25
C LEU A 158 1.55 -14.71 8.62
N VAL A 159 0.31 -14.24 8.63
CA VAL A 159 -0.46 -13.88 9.84
C VAL A 159 -1.88 -14.44 9.69
N PRO A 160 -2.48 -15.06 10.74
CA PRO A 160 -3.83 -15.62 10.65
C PRO A 160 -4.94 -14.60 10.38
N ILE A 161 -4.67 -13.31 10.62
CA ILE A 161 -5.60 -12.20 10.38
C ILE A 161 -5.01 -11.33 9.27
N PRO A 162 -5.72 -11.08 8.15
CA PRO A 162 -5.22 -10.30 7.02
C PRO A 162 -5.27 -8.78 7.29
N ILE A 163 -4.56 -8.32 8.33
CA ILE A 163 -4.58 -6.94 8.83
C ILE A 163 -4.29 -5.91 7.72
N VAL A 164 -3.34 -6.23 6.82
CA VAL A 164 -2.94 -5.35 5.70
C VAL A 164 -4.07 -5.18 4.69
N GLU A 165 -4.82 -6.25 4.40
CA GLU A 165 -5.96 -6.23 3.49
C GLU A 165 -7.14 -5.47 4.10
N CYS A 166 -7.47 -5.75 5.38
CA CYS A 166 -8.48 -5.01 6.13
C CYS A 166 -8.16 -3.51 6.17
N TYR A 167 -6.91 -3.15 6.45
CA TYR A 167 -6.45 -1.75 6.43
C TYR A 167 -6.60 -1.13 5.04
N TRP A 168 -6.22 -1.85 3.98
CA TRP A 168 -6.36 -1.37 2.60
C TRP A 168 -7.83 -1.15 2.21
N LEU A 169 -8.73 -2.07 2.59
CA LEU A 169 -10.16 -1.95 2.33
C LEU A 169 -10.80 -0.80 3.11
N LEU A 170 -10.47 -0.64 4.39
CA LEU A 170 -10.93 0.49 5.20
C LEU A 170 -10.42 1.82 4.64
N ALA A 171 -9.15 1.88 4.25
CA ALA A 171 -8.56 3.06 3.64
C ALA A 171 -9.18 3.35 2.26
N LEU A 172 -9.51 2.34 1.46
CA LEU A 172 -10.23 2.50 0.19
C LEU A 172 -11.68 2.98 0.41
N ALA A 173 -12.41 2.42 1.38
CA ALA A 173 -13.75 2.88 1.74
C ALA A 173 -13.73 4.34 2.23
N TYR A 174 -12.73 4.73 3.03
CA TYR A 174 -12.55 6.11 3.48
C TYR A 174 -12.18 7.06 2.31
N LEU A 175 -11.39 6.59 1.35
CA LEU A 175 -11.08 7.31 0.11
C LEU A 175 -12.33 7.54 -0.74
N LEU A 176 -13.14 6.50 -0.95
CA LEU A 176 -14.41 6.56 -1.69
C LEU A 176 -15.45 7.44 -0.98
N SER A 177 -15.37 7.54 0.35
CA SER A 177 -16.21 8.45 1.17
C SER A 177 -15.85 9.93 1.02
N GLY A 178 -14.84 10.29 0.20
CA GLY A 178 -14.46 11.68 -0.10
C GLY A 178 -13.72 12.42 1.01
N ARG A 179 -13.60 11.83 2.21
CA ARG A 179 -13.05 12.46 3.44
C ARG A 179 -11.52 12.34 3.58
N TRP A 180 -10.80 12.01 2.50
CA TRP A 180 -9.37 11.69 2.58
C TRP A 180 -8.53 12.86 3.14
N PRO A 181 -7.65 12.68 4.15
CA PRO A 181 -7.14 13.79 4.97
C PRO A 181 -6.17 14.71 4.20
N THR A 182 -5.49 14.15 3.21
CA THR A 182 -4.57 14.87 2.31
C THR A 182 -5.28 15.41 1.05
N GLY A 183 -6.62 15.35 1.01
CA GLY A 183 -7.44 15.60 -0.16
C GLY A 183 -7.59 14.36 -1.08
N VAL A 184 -8.73 14.26 -1.76
CA VAL A 184 -8.95 13.20 -2.77
C VAL A 184 -7.97 13.33 -3.95
N PRO A 185 -7.41 12.20 -4.46
CA PRO A 185 -6.44 12.21 -5.55
C PRO A 185 -6.97 12.91 -6.81
N LEU A 186 -6.08 13.54 -7.59
CA LEU A 186 -6.46 14.41 -8.72
C LEU A 186 -7.40 13.72 -9.73
N ALA A 187 -7.19 12.44 -10.04
CA ALA A 187 -8.03 11.67 -10.97
C ALA A 187 -9.48 11.46 -10.50
N TRP A 188 -9.79 11.67 -9.22
CA TRP A 188 -11.16 11.74 -8.69
C TRP A 188 -11.79 13.13 -8.86
N ARG A 189 -10.99 14.20 -8.90
CA ARG A 189 -11.46 15.58 -9.13
C ARG A 189 -11.64 15.92 -10.60
N THR A 190 -10.67 15.54 -11.44
CA THR A 190 -10.62 15.95 -12.86
C THR A 190 -11.22 14.91 -13.80
N GLY A 191 -11.51 13.70 -13.31
CA GLY A 191 -12.09 12.60 -14.10
C GLY A 191 -11.19 12.03 -15.20
N ARG A 192 -9.95 12.55 -15.35
CA ARG A 192 -8.99 12.18 -16.40
C ARG A 192 -7.81 11.39 -15.81
N ALA A 193 -7.08 10.67 -16.66
CA ALA A 193 -5.82 10.02 -16.28
C ALA A 193 -4.70 11.05 -16.18
N GLU A 194 -4.59 11.70 -15.03
CA GLU A 194 -3.38 12.45 -14.68
C GLU A 194 -2.34 11.49 -14.13
N VAL A 195 -1.34 11.17 -14.98
CA VAL A 195 -0.18 10.40 -14.58
C VAL A 195 0.48 11.12 -13.39
N LEU A 196 0.50 10.47 -12.23
CA LEU A 196 1.17 10.97 -11.03
C LEU A 196 2.68 11.09 -11.31
N VAL A 197 3.10 12.24 -11.83
CA VAL A 197 4.49 12.63 -12.08
C VAL A 197 5.30 12.27 -10.85
N SER A 198 6.39 11.51 -11.03
CA SER A 198 7.16 11.07 -9.87
C SER A 198 7.71 12.27 -9.12
N SER A 199 7.77 12.18 -7.80
CA SER A 199 8.42 13.20 -6.97
C SER A 199 9.88 13.41 -7.40
N GLN A 200 10.50 12.40 -8.01
CA GLN A 200 11.77 12.50 -8.75
C GLN A 200 11.62 13.34 -10.04
N ALA A 201 10.72 13.01 -10.97
CA ALA A 201 10.52 13.81 -12.18
C ALA A 201 10.09 15.26 -11.90
N LEU A 202 9.36 15.51 -10.81
CA LEU A 202 9.02 16.86 -10.35
C LEU A 202 10.24 17.58 -9.74
N ARG A 203 11.13 16.86 -9.05
CA ARG A 203 12.44 17.37 -8.61
C ARG A 203 13.35 17.63 -9.81
N ASP A 204 13.38 16.75 -10.80
CA ASP A 204 14.18 16.90 -12.02
C ASP A 204 13.65 18.04 -12.90
N GLN A 205 12.33 18.23 -13.00
CA GLN A 205 11.74 19.42 -13.62
C GLN A 205 12.10 20.68 -12.84
N ARG A 206 12.07 20.67 -11.50
CA ARG A 206 12.53 21.82 -10.68
C ARG A 206 14.03 22.07 -10.79
N MET A 207 14.84 21.04 -10.96
CA MET A 207 16.30 21.15 -11.16
C MET A 207 16.63 21.65 -12.58
N LYS A 208 15.89 21.20 -13.60
CA LYS A 208 16.01 21.68 -14.99
C LYS A 208 15.49 23.11 -15.14
N ALA A 209 14.34 23.44 -14.57
CA ALA A 209 13.80 24.81 -14.56
C ALA A 209 14.65 25.75 -13.68
N GLY A 210 15.12 25.28 -12.52
CA GLY A 210 16.05 26.01 -11.65
C GLY A 210 17.46 26.18 -12.22
N GLY A 211 17.80 25.48 -13.29
CA GLY A 211 19.03 25.66 -14.06
C GLY A 211 18.91 26.65 -15.23
N ALA A 212 17.70 27.15 -15.54
CA ALA A 212 17.40 27.95 -16.73
C ALA A 212 16.63 29.26 -16.45
N GLY A 213 16.68 29.76 -15.20
CA GLY A 213 16.09 31.04 -14.80
C GLY A 213 17.14 32.00 -14.23
N PRO A 214 16.99 33.33 -14.41
CA PRO A 214 17.92 34.32 -13.85
C PRO A 214 18.03 34.19 -12.32
N GLY A 215 19.23 34.48 -11.80
CA GLY A 215 19.62 34.10 -10.44
C GLY A 215 18.64 34.51 -9.34
N TRP A 216 18.31 33.55 -8.48
CA TRP A 216 17.63 33.81 -7.21
C TRP A 216 18.39 34.88 -6.41
N PRO A 217 17.72 35.88 -5.82
CA PRO A 217 18.39 36.94 -5.08
C PRO A 217 19.11 36.35 -3.87
N LYS A 218 20.43 36.56 -3.81
CA LYS A 218 21.23 36.26 -2.62
C LYS A 218 20.81 37.21 -1.50
N TRP A 219 20.01 36.69 -0.56
CA TRP A 219 19.65 37.41 0.65
C TRP A 219 20.90 37.88 1.42
N GLY A 220 20.95 39.18 1.74
CA GLY A 220 21.66 39.66 2.92
C GLY A 220 23.19 39.80 2.86
N ARG A 221 23.74 40.46 1.83
CA ARG A 221 24.84 41.41 2.10
C ARG A 221 24.29 42.82 1.97
N PRO A 222 24.33 43.67 3.02
CA PRO A 222 24.02 45.08 2.88
C PRO A 222 25.01 45.69 1.88
N VAL A 223 24.48 46.30 0.81
CA VAL A 223 25.28 47.16 -0.06
C VAL A 223 25.48 48.47 0.71
N PRO A 224 26.72 48.95 0.95
CA PRO A 224 26.94 50.26 1.56
C PRO A 224 26.32 51.34 0.68
N ALA A 225 25.52 52.22 1.27
CA ALA A 225 24.97 53.37 0.54
C ALA A 225 26.10 54.26 0.00
N PRO A 226 25.99 54.80 -1.22
CA PRO A 226 26.96 55.75 -1.74
C PRO A 226 26.97 57.01 -0.87
N LYS A 227 28.15 57.43 -0.40
CA LYS A 227 28.31 58.73 0.27
C LYS A 227 27.99 59.87 -0.72
N PRO A 228 27.24 60.91 -0.32
CA PRO A 228 27.23 62.16 -1.07
C PRO A 228 28.63 62.80 -1.05
N ALA A 229 28.93 63.55 -2.12
CA ALA A 229 30.16 64.33 -2.24
C ALA A 229 30.16 65.54 -1.28
N PRO A 230 31.33 66.11 -0.92
CA PRO A 230 31.39 67.17 0.08
C PRO A 230 30.99 68.53 -0.50
N GLU A 231 30.10 69.23 0.20
CA GLU A 231 29.95 70.69 0.08
C GLU A 231 30.78 71.37 1.18
N THR A 232 31.41 72.48 0.81
CA THR A 232 32.30 73.30 1.64
C THR A 232 31.63 74.62 2.03
N GLU A 233 31.53 74.91 3.32
CA GLU A 233 31.52 76.23 3.99
C GLU A 233 31.42 75.95 5.52
N ILE A 234 32.36 76.30 6.42
CA ILE A 234 32.96 77.59 6.87
C ILE A 234 32.21 78.17 8.10
N GLU A 235 32.97 78.43 9.19
CA GLU A 235 32.67 79.33 10.35
C GLU A 235 31.54 78.92 11.37
N THR A 236 31.59 79.16 12.70
CA THR A 236 32.63 79.65 13.68
C THR A 236 32.32 79.19 15.14
N GLU A 237 33.23 79.44 16.09
CA GLU A 237 33.03 79.61 17.56
C GLU A 237 32.62 78.37 18.44
N THR A 238 33.51 77.83 19.30
CA THR A 238 33.80 78.14 20.75
C THR A 238 32.63 77.78 21.72
N VAL A 239 32.76 77.20 22.93
CA VAL A 239 33.80 77.09 24.00
C VAL A 239 33.61 75.78 24.81
N ALA A 240 34.69 75.12 25.29
CA ALA A 240 34.80 74.12 26.41
C ALA A 240 33.80 72.91 26.46
N SER A 241 34.11 71.68 26.92
CA SER A 241 35.32 70.97 27.38
C SER A 241 35.08 69.45 27.08
N GLU A 242 35.81 68.42 27.52
CA GLU A 242 36.89 68.28 28.50
C GLU A 242 37.79 67.04 28.26
N THR A 243 38.75 66.85 29.16
CA THR A 243 39.64 65.70 29.40
C THR A 243 38.88 64.44 29.89
N VAL A 244 39.33 63.17 29.84
CA VAL A 244 40.66 62.51 29.87
C VAL A 244 40.55 61.13 29.18
N GLY A 245 41.64 60.58 28.61
CA GLY A 245 41.84 59.11 28.59
C GLY A 245 42.09 58.41 27.24
N SER A 246 43.36 58.24 26.90
CA SER A 246 43.88 57.27 25.91
C SER A 246 44.87 56.33 26.67
N PRO A 247 45.34 55.15 26.16
CA PRO A 247 45.17 54.59 24.82
C PRO A 247 44.93 53.05 24.68
N ALA A 248 44.19 52.67 23.62
CA ALA A 248 44.50 51.57 22.69
C ALA A 248 44.65 50.10 23.23
N PRO A 249 45.07 49.10 22.41
CA PRO A 249 44.08 48.22 21.75
C PRO A 249 44.30 46.72 21.96
N ARG A 250 43.27 45.89 21.73
CA ARG A 250 43.43 44.42 21.61
C ARG A 250 42.75 43.82 20.39
N THR A 251 43.57 43.18 19.56
CA THR A 251 43.19 42.39 18.39
C THR A 251 42.80 40.97 18.77
N ARG A 252 41.89 40.34 18.00
CA ARG A 252 42.14 39.05 17.32
C ARG A 252 40.91 38.58 16.52
N SER A 253 41.11 38.43 15.22
CA SER A 253 40.27 37.65 14.33
C SER A 253 40.49 36.15 14.53
N ALA A 254 39.43 35.35 14.49
CA ALA A 254 39.52 33.89 14.53
C ALA A 254 38.63 33.26 13.45
N THR A 255 39.23 32.86 12.33
CA THR A 255 38.55 32.18 11.21
C THR A 255 38.81 30.67 11.28
N PRO A 256 37.79 29.80 11.40
CA PRO A 256 38.00 28.35 11.45
C PRO A 256 38.42 27.76 10.08
N LYS A 257 39.44 26.89 10.11
CA LYS A 257 40.13 26.36 8.91
C LYS A 257 39.45 25.08 8.39
N ARG A 258 38.92 25.11 7.16
CA ARG A 258 38.19 24.00 6.51
C ARG A 258 39.10 22.81 6.15
N LYS A 259 38.87 21.64 6.77
CA LYS A 259 39.67 20.40 6.56
C LYS A 259 39.14 19.58 5.36
N ARG A 260 39.91 19.51 4.26
CA ARG A 260 39.58 18.73 3.05
C ARG A 260 40.29 17.37 3.09
N LYS A 261 39.56 16.26 3.27
CA LYS A 261 40.10 14.89 3.18
C LYS A 261 40.04 14.43 1.73
N ARG A 262 41.17 14.02 1.14
CA ARG A 262 41.26 13.47 -0.23
C ARG A 262 41.54 11.96 -0.14
N ARG A 263 41.02 11.19 -1.10
CA ARG A 263 41.14 9.72 -1.21
C ARG A 263 42.61 9.26 -1.25
N ARG A 264 42.87 8.09 -0.69
CA ARG A 264 43.51 7.00 -1.43
C ARG A 264 42.41 5.99 -1.74
#